data_AF-L1IEZ8-F1
#
_entry.id   AF-L1IEZ8-F1
#
_cell.length_a   1.000
_cell.length_b   1.000
_cell.length_c   1.000
_cell.angle_alpha   90.00
_cell.angle_beta   90.00
_cell.angle_gamma   90.00
#
_symmetry.space_group_name_H-M   'P 1'
#
loop_
_entity.id
_entity.type
_entity.pdbx_description
1 polymer ?
#
loop_
_entity_poly.entity_id
_entity_poly.type
_entity_poly.pdbx_seq_one_letter_code
_entity_poly.pdbx_strand_id
1 'polypeptide(L)'
;MVVPGSHSPSARKQENGTGVDITLDAVKMHLKSVTDNDVIANCSLALSNIATCCGTSRDFVAIGNLATQRGFKRAFSQCGVFAAVIQGMRNMLEVQKAQISGYRALLNLAYDEENKRLIFEDGGTDLILSSMQQHAGSTRVHMFGCLELHQMIFKNETALCVPAQQILAQA
;
A
#
# COMPACT_ATOMS: atom_id res chain seq x y z
N MET A 1 5.70 -24.30 55.13
CA MET A 1 6.42 -24.85 53.96
C MET A 1 6.27 -23.87 52.81
N VAL A 2 7.41 -23.42 52.26
CA VAL A 2 7.72 -22.94 50.89
C VAL A 2 6.72 -22.03 50.14
N VAL A 3 7.29 -20.94 49.61
CA VAL A 3 6.75 -19.81 48.81
C VAL A 3 6.56 -20.20 47.30
N PRO A 4 6.47 -19.26 46.32
CA PRO A 4 5.35 -18.50 45.73
C PRO A 4 4.98 -18.96 44.29
N GLY A 5 3.98 -18.35 43.65
CA GLY A 5 3.70 -18.57 42.22
C GLY A 5 2.79 -17.52 41.59
N SER A 6 3.42 -16.56 40.92
CA SER A 6 2.88 -15.58 39.98
C SER A 6 1.91 -16.17 38.95
N HIS A 7 0.89 -15.40 38.55
CA HIS A 7 0.68 -14.97 37.15
C HIS A 7 -0.65 -14.21 37.02
N SER A 8 -0.57 -12.89 36.82
CA SER A 8 -1.54 -12.19 35.98
C SER A 8 -1.29 -12.60 34.52
N PRO A 9 -2.33 -12.64 33.68
CA PRO A 9 -2.23 -11.85 32.46
C PRO A 9 -3.45 -10.96 32.24
N SER A 10 -3.13 -9.68 32.06
CA SER A 10 -3.96 -8.60 31.57
C SER A 10 -4.73 -8.99 30.32
N ALA A 11 -6.06 -8.96 30.41
CA ALA A 11 -6.96 -9.06 29.27
C ALA A 11 -6.87 -7.76 28.44
N ARG A 12 -5.98 -7.74 27.44
CA ARG A 12 -6.11 -6.80 26.32
C ARG A 12 -7.37 -7.16 25.55
N LYS A 13 -8.31 -6.21 25.51
CA LYS A 13 -9.48 -6.26 24.64
C LYS A 13 -9.02 -6.48 23.19
N GLN A 14 -9.59 -7.51 22.56
CA GLN A 14 -9.62 -7.65 21.12
C GLN A 14 -10.37 -6.46 20.53
N GLU A 15 -9.65 -5.58 19.83
CA GLU A 15 -10.25 -4.66 18.89
C GLU A 15 -10.28 -5.37 17.52
N ASN A 16 -11.44 -5.96 17.24
CA ASN A 16 -11.81 -6.38 15.89
C ASN A 16 -11.97 -5.13 15.02
N GLY A 17 -11.03 -4.93 14.10
CA GLY A 17 -11.15 -3.95 13.03
C GLY A 17 -9.99 -4.11 12.07
N THR A 18 -10.20 -4.85 10.97
CA THR A 18 -9.38 -4.88 9.74
C THR A 18 -7.93 -4.41 9.94
N GLY A 19 -7.19 -5.16 10.75
CA GLY A 19 -5.84 -4.78 11.17
C GLY A 19 -4.84 -5.12 10.06
N VAL A 20 -4.75 -4.26 9.05
CA VAL A 20 -3.46 -4.09 8.39
C VAL A 20 -2.56 -3.55 9.49
N ASP A 21 -1.72 -4.40 10.07
CA ASP A 21 -0.77 -4.04 11.12
C ASP A 21 0.31 -3.15 10.50
N ILE A 22 -0.07 -1.90 10.22
CA ILE A 22 0.86 -0.84 9.88
C ILE A 22 1.53 -0.51 11.20
N THR A 23 2.52 -1.30 11.61
CA THR A 23 3.21 -1.07 12.86
C THR A 23 3.98 0.25 12.71
N LEU A 24 3.31 1.35 13.04
CA LEU A 24 3.81 2.72 12.95
C LEU A 24 5.12 2.86 13.73
N ASP A 25 5.27 2.04 14.77
CA ASP A 25 6.48 1.92 15.58
C ASP A 25 7.64 1.28 14.81
N ALA A 26 7.38 0.30 13.93
CA ALA A 26 8.39 -0.26 13.04
C ALA A 26 8.84 0.75 11.98
N VAL A 27 7.91 1.54 11.42
CA VAL A 27 8.20 2.67 10.52
C VAL A 27 9.05 3.70 11.24
N LYS A 28 8.62 4.17 12.42
CA LYS A 28 9.35 5.14 13.23
C LYS A 28 10.74 4.64 13.65
N MET A 29 10.87 3.35 14.00
CA MET A 29 12.14 2.78 14.44
C MET A 29 13.15 2.70 13.27
N HIS A 30 12.72 2.23 12.10
CA HIS A 30 13.59 2.14 10.92
C HIS A 30 13.95 3.51 10.34
N LEU A 31 13.07 4.51 10.48
CA LEU A 31 13.30 5.85 9.94
C LEU A 31 14.02 6.80 10.89
N LYS A 32 13.98 6.55 12.22
CA LYS A 32 14.75 7.31 13.23
C LYS A 32 16.25 7.33 12.94
N SER A 33 16.78 6.28 12.30
CA SER A 33 18.19 6.19 11.92
C SER A 33 18.52 6.85 10.57
N VAL A 34 17.51 7.29 9.79
CA VAL A 34 17.69 7.69 8.39
C VAL A 34 17.16 9.10 8.07
N THR A 35 16.27 9.69 8.88
CA THR A 35 15.52 10.90 8.48
C THR A 35 15.14 11.86 9.62
N ASP A 36 14.88 13.13 9.25
CA ASP A 36 14.35 14.19 10.13
C ASP A 36 12.96 13.84 10.71
N ASN A 37 12.69 14.25 11.95
CA ASN A 37 11.46 13.95 12.68
C ASN A 37 10.17 14.33 11.91
N ASP A 38 10.21 15.40 11.10
CA ASP A 38 9.06 15.87 10.33
C ASP A 38 8.65 14.90 9.21
N VAL A 39 9.61 14.20 8.60
CA VAL A 39 9.33 13.24 7.53
C VAL A 39 8.68 11.98 8.09
N ILE A 40 9.13 11.54 9.26
CA ILE A 40 8.55 10.41 10.00
C ILE A 40 7.11 10.74 10.44
N ALA A 41 6.87 11.96 10.92
CA ALA A 41 5.55 12.44 11.32
C ALA A 41 4.58 12.48 10.13
N ASN A 42 5.01 13.02 8.98
CA ASN A 42 4.21 13.09 7.76
C ASN A 42 3.87 11.70 7.20
N CYS A 43 4.83 10.78 7.22
CA CYS A 43 4.61 9.39 6.83
C CYS A 43 3.60 8.70 7.75
N SER A 44 3.79 8.85 9.06
CA SER A 44 2.92 8.26 10.07
C SER A 44 1.48 8.75 9.94
N LEU A 45 1.31 10.05 9.68
CA LEU A 45 0.01 10.67 9.48
C LEU A 45 -0.66 10.18 8.20
N ALA A 46 0.05 10.16 7.07
CA ALA A 46 -0.50 9.69 5.79
C ALA A 46 -0.94 8.23 5.88
N LEU A 47 -0.15 7.37 6.54
CA LEU A 47 -0.48 5.97 6.77
C LEU A 47 -1.71 5.83 7.68
N SER A 48 -1.78 6.59 8.78
CA SER A 48 -2.94 6.60 9.67
C SER A 48 -4.20 7.08 8.97
N ASN A 49 -4.10 8.09 8.11
CA ASN A 49 -5.22 8.60 7.34
C ASN A 49 -5.71 7.57 6.34
N ILE A 50 -4.81 6.89 5.63
CA ILE A 50 -5.16 5.85 4.65
C ILE A 50 -5.72 4.59 5.32
N ALA A 51 -5.22 4.23 6.50
CA ALA A 51 -5.72 3.10 7.29
C ALA A 51 -7.12 3.36 7.87
N THR A 52 -7.42 4.63 8.17
CA THR A 52 -8.77 5.06 8.53
C THR A 52 -9.56 5.37 7.25
N CYS A 53 -10.90 5.41 7.31
CA CYS A 53 -11.72 5.81 6.16
C CYS A 53 -11.54 7.29 5.75
N CYS A 54 -10.62 8.02 6.40
CA CYS A 54 -10.37 9.45 6.23
C CYS A 54 -9.24 9.75 5.23
N GLY A 55 -8.70 8.73 4.56
CA GLY A 55 -7.64 8.89 3.59
C GLY A 55 -8.07 9.80 2.43
N THR A 56 -7.14 10.64 1.98
CA THR A 56 -7.35 11.54 0.85
C THR A 56 -6.36 11.22 -0.27
N SER A 57 -6.67 11.68 -1.48
CA SER A 57 -5.72 11.60 -2.61
C SER A 57 -4.35 12.26 -2.33
N ARG A 58 -4.24 13.14 -1.33
CA ARG A 58 -2.98 13.77 -0.92
C ARG A 58 -2.10 12.82 -0.10
N ASP A 59 -2.69 11.93 0.67
CA ASP A 59 -1.95 10.96 1.47
C ASP A 59 -1.18 9.97 0.56
N PHE A 60 -1.79 9.55 -0.55
CA PHE A 60 -1.09 8.75 -1.57
C PHE A 60 0.07 9.51 -2.22
N VAL A 61 -0.10 10.81 -2.49
CA VAL A 61 0.99 11.63 -3.04
C VAL A 61 2.14 11.74 -2.04
N ALA A 62 1.83 11.92 -0.75
CA ALA A 62 2.83 11.96 0.30
C ALA A 62 3.61 10.64 0.34
N ILE A 63 2.93 9.49 0.39
CA ILE A 63 3.58 8.17 0.37
C ILE A 63 4.40 7.97 -0.91
N GLY A 64 3.86 8.33 -2.08
CA GLY A 64 4.55 8.20 -3.35
C GLY A 64 5.82 9.04 -3.43
N ASN A 65 5.82 10.25 -2.88
CA ASN A 65 7.01 11.08 -2.80
C ASN A 65 8.06 10.48 -1.84
N LEU A 66 7.61 9.98 -0.68
CA LEU A 66 8.48 9.32 0.29
C LEU A 66 9.11 8.05 -0.27
N ALA A 67 8.37 7.27 -1.06
CA ALA A 67 8.84 6.04 -1.70
C ALA A 67 10.05 6.26 -2.63
N THR A 68 10.22 7.47 -3.18
CA THR A 68 11.39 7.82 -4.01
C THR A 68 12.66 8.02 -3.20
N GLN A 69 12.55 8.25 -1.88
CA GLN A 69 13.69 8.47 -1.00
C GLN A 69 14.32 7.12 -0.61
N ARG A 70 15.65 7.04 -0.65
CA ARG A 70 16.40 5.78 -0.45
C ARG A 70 16.13 5.11 0.91
N GLY A 71 15.80 5.88 1.95
CA GLY A 71 15.55 5.37 3.31
C GLY A 71 14.21 4.67 3.52
N PHE A 72 13.20 4.96 2.69
CA PHE A 72 11.83 4.49 2.92
C PHE A 72 11.52 3.14 2.30
N LYS A 73 12.36 2.69 1.36
CA LYS A 73 12.13 1.45 0.61
C LYS A 73 11.98 0.24 1.52
N ARG A 74 12.99 -0.02 2.35
CA ARG A 74 13.00 -1.17 3.29
C ARG A 74 12.01 -1.00 4.44
N ALA A 75 11.84 0.25 4.91
CA ALA A 75 10.90 0.55 5.98
C ALA A 75 9.45 0.24 5.55
N PHE A 76 9.07 0.56 4.31
CA PHE A 76 7.72 0.31 3.81
C PHE A 76 7.40 -1.16 3.61
N SER A 77 8.36 -1.96 3.12
CA SER A 77 8.19 -3.41 2.97
C SER A 77 7.92 -4.12 4.30
N GLN A 78 8.47 -3.62 5.39
CA GLN A 78 8.36 -4.23 6.72
C GLN A 78 7.15 -3.76 7.53
N CYS A 79 6.37 -2.81 7.00
CA CYS A 79 5.34 -2.12 7.78
C CYS A 79 3.95 -2.14 7.13
N GLY A 80 3.66 -3.09 6.24
CA GLY A 80 2.32 -3.26 5.66
C GLY A 80 1.80 -2.06 4.86
N VAL A 81 2.70 -1.19 4.38
CA VAL A 81 2.33 0.04 3.66
C VAL A 81 1.61 -0.25 2.35
N PHE A 82 1.95 -1.34 1.67
CA PHE A 82 1.32 -1.74 0.42
C PHE A 82 -0.16 -2.08 0.62
N ALA A 83 -0.46 -2.99 1.55
CA ALA A 83 -1.83 -3.30 1.98
C ALA A 83 -2.61 -2.05 2.40
N ALA A 84 -1.99 -1.12 3.12
CA ALA A 84 -2.62 0.14 3.50
C ALA A 84 -3.01 0.99 2.27
N VAL A 85 -2.08 1.19 1.34
CA VAL A 85 -2.33 1.95 0.12
C VAL A 85 -3.42 1.29 -0.72
N ILE A 86 -3.35 -0.04 -0.89
CA ILE A 86 -4.35 -0.82 -1.63
C ILE A 86 -5.72 -0.68 -0.97
N GLN A 87 -5.81 -0.84 0.35
CA GLN A 87 -7.08 -0.72 1.06
C GLN A 87 -7.64 0.71 1.00
N GLY A 88 -6.79 1.73 1.14
CA GLY A 88 -7.21 3.12 0.96
C GLY A 88 -7.76 3.38 -0.44
N MET A 89 -7.11 2.83 -1.47
CA MET A 89 -7.59 2.94 -2.85
C MET A 89 -8.91 2.21 -3.05
N ARG A 90 -9.14 1.06 -2.39
CA ARG A 90 -10.45 0.38 -2.39
C ARG A 90 -11.53 1.24 -1.73
N ASN A 91 -11.23 1.89 -0.61
CA ASN A 91 -12.17 2.78 0.08
C ASN A 91 -12.51 4.03 -0.76
N MET A 92 -11.60 4.46 -1.64
CA MET A 92 -11.76 5.58 -2.56
C MET A 92 -11.94 5.12 -4.02
N LEU A 93 -12.58 3.97 -4.26
CA LEU A 93 -12.73 3.41 -5.61
C LEU A 93 -13.45 4.39 -6.55
N GLU A 94 -14.43 5.13 -6.04
CA GLU A 94 -15.22 6.14 -6.76
C GLU A 94 -14.39 7.37 -7.21
N VAL A 95 -13.23 7.61 -6.57
CA VAL A 95 -12.49 8.86 -6.69
C VAL A 95 -11.34 8.68 -7.68
N GLN A 96 -11.56 9.09 -8.94
CA GLN A 96 -10.57 8.96 -10.02
C GLN A 96 -9.16 9.50 -9.64
N LYS A 97 -9.11 10.66 -8.97
CA LYS A 97 -7.84 11.27 -8.55
C LYS A 97 -7.12 10.42 -7.49
N ALA A 98 -7.86 9.77 -6.60
CA ALA A 98 -7.30 8.88 -5.60
C ALA A 98 -6.69 7.65 -6.27
N GLN A 99 -7.34 7.08 -7.29
CA GLN A 99 -6.81 5.97 -8.08
C GLN A 99 -5.50 6.35 -8.78
N ILE A 100 -5.47 7.49 -9.47
CA ILE A 100 -4.26 7.97 -10.17
C ILE A 100 -3.10 8.21 -9.18
N SER A 101 -3.36 8.89 -8.05
CA SER A 101 -2.33 9.14 -7.05
C SER A 101 -1.85 7.84 -6.39
N GLY A 102 -2.77 6.91 -6.14
CA GLY A 102 -2.49 5.60 -5.57
C GLY A 102 -1.61 4.75 -6.47
N TYR A 103 -1.93 4.65 -7.78
CA TYR A 103 -1.05 3.99 -8.75
C TYR A 103 0.33 4.59 -8.77
N ARG A 104 0.45 5.93 -8.76
CA ARG A 104 1.77 6.55 -8.74
C ARG A 104 2.56 6.23 -7.46
N ALA A 105 1.88 6.07 -6.34
CA ALA A 105 2.51 5.61 -5.11
C ALA A 105 2.98 4.15 -5.24
N LEU A 106 2.11 3.25 -5.73
CA LEU A 106 2.43 1.83 -5.93
C LEU A 106 3.58 1.64 -6.92
N LEU A 107 3.59 2.33 -8.07
CA LEU A 107 4.71 2.29 -9.03
C LEU A 107 6.05 2.68 -8.39
N ASN A 108 6.06 3.70 -7.54
CA ASN A 108 7.28 4.12 -6.85
C ASN A 108 7.72 3.13 -5.77
N LEU A 109 6.76 2.43 -5.16
CA LEU A 109 6.97 1.39 -4.15
C LEU A 109 7.43 0.07 -4.78
N ALA A 110 6.95 -0.26 -5.98
CA ALA A 110 7.20 -1.47 -6.77
C ALA A 110 8.58 -1.47 -7.48
N TYR A 111 9.62 -1.01 -6.78
CA TYR A 111 10.98 -0.87 -7.32
C TYR A 111 11.74 -2.19 -7.40
N ASP A 112 11.63 -3.04 -6.38
CA ASP A 112 12.28 -4.35 -6.31
C ASP A 112 11.25 -5.48 -6.37
N GLU A 113 11.73 -6.70 -6.60
CA GLU A 113 10.88 -7.87 -6.82
C GLU A 113 10.14 -8.32 -5.56
N GLU A 114 10.72 -8.07 -4.37
CA GLU A 114 10.07 -8.39 -3.11
C GLU A 114 8.84 -7.49 -2.90
N ASN A 115 8.99 -6.19 -3.14
CA ASN A 115 7.88 -5.24 -3.04
C ASN A 115 6.79 -5.53 -4.06
N LYS A 116 7.16 -5.85 -5.31
CA LYS A 116 6.18 -6.26 -6.33
C LYS A 116 5.39 -7.49 -5.90
N ARG A 117 6.07 -8.51 -5.35
CA ARG A 117 5.42 -9.71 -4.81
C ARG A 117 4.47 -9.37 -3.67
N LEU A 118 4.88 -8.50 -2.74
CA LEU A 118 4.02 -8.07 -1.63
C LEU A 118 2.79 -7.29 -2.11
N ILE A 119 2.94 -6.37 -3.07
CA ILE A 119 1.80 -5.64 -3.66
C ILE A 119 0.83 -6.63 -4.36
N PHE A 120 1.36 -7.66 -5.02
CA PHE A 120 0.54 -8.72 -5.61
C PHE A 120 -0.21 -9.52 -4.55
N GLU A 121 0.48 -9.97 -3.49
CA GLU A 121 -0.10 -10.73 -2.38
C GLU A 121 -1.16 -9.95 -1.59
N ASP A 122 -0.99 -8.63 -1.47
CA ASP A 122 -1.95 -7.73 -0.85
C ASP A 122 -3.20 -7.45 -1.73
N GLY A 123 -3.27 -8.07 -2.91
CA GLY A 123 -4.41 -7.99 -3.84
C GLY A 123 -4.39 -6.74 -4.73
N GLY A 124 -3.19 -6.27 -5.10
CA GLY A 124 -3.01 -5.12 -5.99
C GLY A 124 -3.62 -5.33 -7.37
N THR A 125 -3.55 -6.55 -7.93
CA THR A 125 -4.14 -6.87 -9.25
C THR A 125 -5.66 -6.71 -9.24
N ASP A 126 -6.35 -7.23 -8.22
CA ASP A 126 -7.80 -7.11 -8.10
C ASP A 126 -8.25 -5.65 -7.96
N LEU A 127 -7.48 -4.85 -7.21
CA LEU A 127 -7.72 -3.41 -7.11
C LEU A 127 -7.55 -2.73 -8.47
N ILE A 128 -6.49 -3.03 -9.24
CA ILE A 128 -6.26 -2.42 -10.55
C ILE A 128 -7.45 -2.70 -11.47
N LEU A 129 -7.89 -3.96 -11.55
CA LEU A 129 -9.01 -4.36 -12.40
C LEU A 129 -10.31 -3.68 -11.97
N SER A 130 -10.61 -3.68 -10.67
CA SER A 130 -11.83 -3.04 -10.13
C SER A 130 -11.84 -1.53 -10.39
N SER A 131 -10.68 -0.88 -10.26
CA SER A 131 -10.51 0.56 -10.49
C SER A 131 -10.65 0.93 -11.97
N MET A 132 -10.10 0.12 -12.88
CA MET A 132 -10.30 0.30 -14.33
C MET A 132 -11.76 0.08 -14.74
N GLN A 133 -12.45 -0.90 -14.15
CA GLN A 133 -13.88 -1.12 -14.38
C GLN A 133 -14.72 0.07 -13.88
N GLN A 134 -14.47 0.54 -12.66
CA GLN A 134 -15.20 1.67 -12.08
C GLN A 134 -14.99 2.97 -12.89
N HIS A 135 -13.80 3.14 -13.48
CA HIS A 135 -13.43 4.30 -14.27
C HIS A 135 -13.26 3.96 -15.76
N ALA A 136 -14.18 3.18 -16.33
CA ALA A 136 -14.11 2.72 -17.73
C ALA A 136 -13.96 3.86 -18.76
N GLY A 137 -14.47 5.05 -18.46
CA GLY A 137 -14.33 6.25 -19.31
C GLY A 137 -13.04 7.03 -19.13
N SER A 138 -12.15 6.61 -18.23
CA SER A 138 -10.94 7.36 -17.87
C SER A 138 -9.69 6.81 -18.52
N THR A 139 -9.28 7.41 -19.63
CA THR A 139 -8.01 7.07 -20.30
C THR A 139 -6.82 7.13 -19.34
N ARG A 140 -6.84 8.05 -18.37
CA ARG A 140 -5.76 8.18 -17.38
C ARG A 140 -5.72 6.99 -16.42
N VAL A 141 -6.87 6.56 -15.88
CA VAL A 141 -6.91 5.39 -14.99
C VAL A 141 -6.46 4.14 -15.73
N HIS A 142 -6.89 3.97 -16.98
CA HIS A 142 -6.46 2.84 -17.80
C HIS A 142 -4.95 2.88 -18.08
N MET A 143 -4.40 4.04 -18.45
CA MET A 143 -2.96 4.20 -18.69
C MET A 143 -2.13 3.83 -17.45
N PHE A 144 -2.50 4.35 -16.27
CA PHE A 144 -1.79 4.04 -15.03
C PHE A 144 -2.00 2.58 -14.58
N GLY A 145 -3.21 2.03 -14.74
CA GLY A 145 -3.49 0.63 -14.43
C GLY A 145 -2.67 -0.33 -15.31
N CYS A 146 -2.61 -0.09 -16.61
CA CYS A 146 -1.77 -0.86 -17.53
C CYS A 146 -0.28 -0.75 -17.19
N LEU A 147 0.19 0.44 -16.79
CA LEU A 147 1.58 0.64 -16.39
C LEU A 147 1.92 -0.16 -15.13
N GLU A 148 1.04 -0.17 -14.13
CA GLU A 148 1.22 -0.96 -12.91
C GLU A 148 1.23 -2.47 -13.21
N LEU A 149 0.28 -2.96 -14.03
CA LEU A 149 0.26 -4.36 -14.46
C LEU A 149 1.55 -4.73 -15.19
N HIS A 150 2.01 -3.88 -16.11
CA HIS A 150 3.28 -4.10 -16.81
C HIS A 150 4.46 -4.14 -15.84
N GLN A 151 4.51 -3.23 -14.86
CA GLN A 151 5.56 -3.18 -13.84
C GLN A 151 5.62 -4.46 -13.00
N MET A 152 4.46 -5.05 -12.69
CA MET A 152 4.35 -6.33 -11.99
C MET A 152 4.79 -7.53 -12.85
N ILE A 153 4.56 -7.48 -14.17
CA ILE A 153 4.83 -8.59 -15.10
C ILE A 153 6.29 -8.65 -15.54
N PHE A 154 6.99 -7.50 -15.68
CA PHE A 154 8.26 -7.41 -16.43
C PHE A 154 9.47 -8.19 -15.86
N LYS A 155 9.30 -9.00 -14.79
CA LYS A 155 10.28 -10.01 -14.34
C LYS A 155 9.67 -11.31 -13.81
N ASN A 156 8.35 -11.47 -13.85
CA ASN A 156 7.70 -12.73 -13.55
C ASN A 156 7.27 -13.36 -14.88
N GLU A 157 8.21 -14.04 -15.54
CA GLU A 157 7.94 -14.93 -16.68
C GLU A 157 7.13 -16.14 -16.20
N THR A 158 5.92 -15.92 -15.72
CA THR A 158 4.83 -16.90 -15.57
C THR A 158 3.64 -16.22 -14.92
N ALA A 159 2.46 -16.43 -15.52
CA ALA A 159 1.12 -16.33 -14.91
C ALA A 159 0.17 -15.15 -15.26
N LEU A 160 0.57 -14.03 -15.87
CA LEU A 160 -0.37 -12.87 -15.99
C LEU A 160 -0.67 -12.37 -17.42
N CYS A 161 -0.29 -13.10 -18.47
CA CYS A 161 -0.48 -12.62 -19.86
C CYS A 161 -1.95 -12.50 -20.30
N VAL A 162 -2.89 -13.23 -19.69
CA VAL A 162 -4.25 -13.36 -20.24
C VAL A 162 -5.20 -12.20 -19.90
N PRO A 163 -5.28 -11.66 -18.65
CA PRO A 163 -6.27 -10.62 -18.33
C PRO A 163 -5.94 -9.26 -18.95
N ALA A 164 -4.65 -8.89 -19.03
CA ALA A 164 -4.23 -7.58 -19.53
C ALA A 164 -4.42 -7.44 -21.05
N GLN A 165 -4.26 -8.53 -21.82
CA GLN A 165 -4.46 -8.52 -23.27
C GLN A 165 -5.93 -8.35 -23.67
N GLN A 166 -6.87 -8.92 -22.91
CA GLN A 166 -8.31 -8.75 -23.19
C GLN A 166 -8.79 -7.32 -22.95
N ILE A 167 -8.22 -6.62 -21.97
CA ILE A 167 -8.58 -5.23 -21.66
C ILE A 167 -8.00 -4.26 -22.69
N LEU A 168 -6.79 -4.50 -23.20
CA LEU A 168 -6.20 -3.71 -24.28
C LEU A 168 -6.92 -3.88 -25.63
N ALA A 169 -7.63 -4.99 -25.83
CA ALA A 169 -8.43 -5.24 -27.04
C ALA A 169 -9.82 -4.58 -27.01
N GLN A 170 -10.24 -3.99 -25.88
CA GLN A 170 -11.54 -3.35 -25.70
C GLN A 170 -11.48 -1.82 -25.54
N ALA A 171 -10.29 -1.22 -25.70
CA ALA A 171 -10.08 0.24 -25.76
C ALA A 171 -9.83 0.69 -27.20
#